data_AF-A0A958PCL5-F1
#
_entry.id   AF-A0A958PCL5-F1
#
_cell.length_a   1.000
_cell.length_b   1.000
_cell.length_c   1.000
_cell.angle_alpha   90.00
_cell.angle_beta   90.00
_cell.angle_gamma   90.00
#
_symmetry.space_group_name_H-M   'P 1'
#
loop_
_entity.id
_entity.type
_entity.pdbx_description
1 polymer ?
#
loop_
_entity_poly.entity_id
_entity_poly.type
_entity_poly.pdbx_seq_one_letter_code
_entity_poly.pdbx_strand_id
1 'polypeptide(L)'
;FKKFLKKSIKWLLFLLVSSHIAHSITAYFVGANELFWITTESPTKNWGLFIFVQIFTGILLFDFGWFREQFCIIMCPYGRFQSVLMDQTSMAPMYDEKRGEPRRGKGVENPGDCIDCFKCVAVCPTGIDIRGGLQMECIACTACMDACDEVMEKTSKPKGLIRYSSMEQMEGKTKKWSGRSFAYLALYAILVSGFIFALTSRKDIEFKVIRALESPYKVQAHDNQKVVTNHFKIHLTNQSQGPINLEKLTSELAELEFVAPTLPMTVEPGQKVWIHFFTKFPLSYTLGVGTKPTAMELPFTDKNGEQKKLDLSVDLLGPAKE
;
A
#
# COMPACT_ATOMS: atom_id res chain seq x y z
N PHE A 1 17.49 8.43 41.00
CA PHE A 1 17.75 7.28 40.11
C PHE A 1 16.49 6.78 39.36
N LYS A 2 15.43 6.30 40.04
CA LYS A 2 14.23 5.72 39.40
C LYS A 2 13.53 6.63 38.35
N LYS A 3 13.39 7.93 38.62
CA LYS A 3 12.77 8.90 37.68
C LYS A 3 13.60 9.11 36.41
N PHE A 4 14.93 9.13 36.54
CA PHE A 4 15.85 9.25 35.40
C PHE A 4 15.78 8.00 34.52
N LEU A 5 15.85 6.80 35.12
CA LEU A 5 15.75 5.54 34.39
C LEU A 5 14.44 5.45 33.59
N LYS A 6 13.29 5.77 34.20
CA LYS A 6 11.99 5.81 33.50
C LYS A 6 11.98 6.79 32.33
N LYS A 7 12.59 7.97 32.50
CA LYS A 7 12.68 8.97 31.42
C LYS A 7 13.58 8.48 30.29
N SER A 8 14.73 7.89 30.59
CA SER A 8 15.64 7.34 29.58
C SER A 8 15.02 6.18 28.82
N ILE A 9 14.34 5.24 29.51
CA ILE A 9 13.60 4.15 28.86
C ILE A 9 12.54 4.70 27.92
N LYS A 10 11.76 5.72 28.34
CA LYS A 10 10.75 6.35 27.48
C LYS A 10 11.36 6.89 26.19
N TRP A 11 12.45 7.65 26.28
CA TRP A 11 13.11 8.23 25.11
C TRP A 11 13.76 7.16 24.22
N LEU A 12 14.32 6.10 24.81
CA LEU A 12 14.84 4.97 24.05
C LEU A 12 13.72 4.27 23.27
N LEU A 13 12.56 4.04 23.88
CA LEU A 13 11.41 3.45 23.19
C LEU A 13 10.91 4.35 22.05
N PHE A 14 10.82 5.66 22.28
CA PHE A 14 10.45 6.60 21.22
C PHE A 14 11.45 6.61 20.07
N LEU A 15 12.74 6.54 20.37
CA LEU A 15 13.79 6.44 19.35
C LEU A 15 13.67 5.15 18.54
N LEU A 16 13.46 4.01 19.20
CA LEU A 16 13.29 2.72 18.51
C LEU A 16 12.08 2.70 17.59
N VAL A 17 10.93 3.19 18.07
CA VAL A 17 9.70 3.26 17.27
C VAL A 17 9.85 4.24 16.10
N SER A 18 10.40 5.43 16.36
CA SER A 18 10.63 6.45 15.31
C SER A 18 11.58 5.94 14.23
N SER A 19 12.66 5.28 14.65
CA SER A 19 13.62 4.66 13.74
C SER A 19 12.98 3.55 12.93
N HIS A 20 12.19 2.68 13.56
CA HIS A 20 11.49 1.60 12.84
C HIS A 20 10.54 2.13 11.76
N ILE A 21 9.75 3.16 12.06
CA ILE A 21 8.86 3.80 11.08
C ILE A 21 9.66 4.45 9.95
N ALA A 22 10.75 5.15 10.25
CA ALA A 22 11.63 5.76 9.24
C ALA A 22 12.24 4.72 8.28
N HIS A 23 12.72 3.59 8.81
CA HIS A 23 13.24 2.49 8.00
C HIS A 23 12.13 1.84 7.17
N SER A 24 10.92 1.70 7.72
CA SER A 24 9.78 1.10 7.02
C SER A 24 9.36 1.95 5.81
N ILE A 25 9.34 3.28 5.96
CA ILE A 25 9.07 4.20 4.84
C ILE A 25 10.20 4.13 3.81
N THR A 26 11.45 4.05 4.25
CA THR A 26 12.59 3.93 3.32
C THR A 26 12.55 2.60 2.56
N ALA A 27 12.12 1.52 3.20
CA ALA A 27 11.97 0.20 2.61
C ALA A 27 10.96 0.18 1.45
N TYR A 28 9.97 1.08 1.47
CA TYR A 28 9.02 1.22 0.37
C TYR A 28 9.70 1.67 -0.94
N PHE A 29 10.77 2.47 -0.86
CA PHE A 29 11.46 3.01 -2.03
C PHE A 29 12.63 2.13 -2.48
N VAL A 30 13.39 1.59 -1.53
CA VAL A 30 14.62 0.82 -1.82
C VAL A 30 14.37 -0.69 -1.86
N GLY A 31 13.29 -1.17 -1.24
CA GLY A 31 13.02 -2.58 -1.01
C GLY A 31 13.55 -3.05 0.35
N ALA A 32 12.79 -3.91 1.02
CA ALA A 32 13.10 -4.35 2.38
C ALA A 32 14.41 -5.15 2.49
N ASN A 33 14.67 -6.05 1.54
CA ASN A 33 15.87 -6.89 1.53
C ASN A 33 17.14 -6.04 1.29
N GLU A 34 17.09 -5.14 0.31
CA GLU A 34 18.20 -4.26 -0.01
C GLU A 34 18.49 -3.30 1.15
N LEU A 35 17.44 -2.74 1.76
CA LEU A 35 17.60 -1.85 2.92
C LEU A 35 18.24 -2.57 4.11
N PHE A 36 17.91 -3.85 4.35
CA PHE A 36 18.54 -4.63 5.42
C PHE A 36 20.06 -4.69 5.24
N TRP A 37 20.53 -5.02 4.04
CA TRP A 37 21.95 -5.05 3.73
C TRP A 37 22.59 -3.66 3.86
N ILE A 38 21.99 -2.64 3.26
CA ILE A 38 22.46 -1.24 3.36
C ILE A 38 22.61 -0.79 4.82
N THR A 39 21.69 -1.20 5.71
CA THR A 39 21.71 -0.82 7.13
C THR A 39 22.86 -1.49 7.90
N THR A 40 23.32 -2.67 7.45
CA THR A 40 24.49 -3.35 8.05
C THR A 40 25.83 -2.84 7.54
N GLU A 41 25.84 -2.12 6.42
CA GLU A 41 27.05 -1.53 5.85
C GLU A 41 27.46 -0.21 6.53
N SER A 42 28.68 0.25 6.24
CA SER A 42 29.13 1.57 6.69
C SER A 42 28.21 2.67 6.14
N PRO A 43 27.75 3.64 6.98
CA PRO A 43 26.95 4.78 6.55
C PRO A 43 27.55 5.58 5.40
N THR A 44 28.88 5.54 5.23
CA THR A 44 29.60 6.25 4.16
C THR A 44 29.29 5.72 2.76
N LYS A 45 28.86 4.47 2.62
CA LYS A 45 28.50 3.89 1.31
C LYS A 45 27.18 4.46 0.78
N ASN A 46 26.25 4.77 1.67
CA ASN A 46 24.89 5.22 1.34
C ASN A 46 24.53 6.49 2.12
N TRP A 47 25.39 7.51 2.02
CA TRP A 47 25.31 8.72 2.84
C TRP A 47 23.96 9.46 2.73
N GLY A 48 23.39 9.52 1.53
CA GLY A 48 22.08 10.16 1.29
C GLY A 48 20.93 9.44 2.02
N LEU A 49 20.87 8.12 1.91
CA LEU A 49 19.85 7.30 2.59
C LEU A 49 20.03 7.36 4.11
N PHE A 50 21.28 7.32 4.59
CA PHE A 50 21.58 7.45 6.01
C PHE A 50 21.05 8.78 6.56
N ILE A 51 21.40 9.91 5.94
CA ILE A 51 20.89 11.23 6.36
C ILE A 51 19.37 11.27 6.32
N PHE A 52 18.75 10.77 5.25
CA PHE A 52 17.31 10.76 5.12
C PHE A 52 16.63 10.02 6.28
N VAL A 53 17.10 8.80 6.59
CA VAL A 53 16.58 8.01 7.72
C VAL A 53 16.79 8.73 9.05
N GLN A 54 17.95 9.35 9.28
CA GLN A 54 18.21 10.06 10.54
C GLN A 54 17.35 11.33 10.69
N ILE A 55 17.20 12.12 9.63
CA ILE A 55 16.33 13.31 9.64
C ILE A 55 14.88 12.88 9.90
N PHE A 56 14.40 11.87 9.20
CA PHE A 56 13.03 11.40 9.35
C PHE A 56 12.78 10.81 10.74
N THR A 57 13.72 10.03 11.27
CA THR A 57 13.71 9.55 12.66
C THR A 57 13.68 10.72 13.63
N GLY A 58 14.47 11.77 13.40
CA GLY A 58 14.51 12.97 14.22
C GLY A 58 13.18 13.72 14.24
N ILE A 59 12.53 13.87 13.07
CA ILE A 59 11.20 14.49 12.95
C ILE A 59 10.16 13.68 13.74
N LEU A 60 10.11 12.36 13.55
CA LEU A 60 9.19 11.48 14.29
C LEU A 60 9.46 11.48 15.80
N LEU A 61 10.74 11.49 16.20
CA LEU A 61 11.12 11.54 17.60
C LEU A 61 10.74 12.87 18.25
N PHE A 62 10.92 13.98 17.52
CA PHE A 62 10.44 15.30 17.94
C PHE A 62 8.92 15.30 18.10
N ASP A 63 8.21 14.68 17.15
CA ASP A 63 6.77 14.57 17.19
C ASP A 63 6.28 13.80 18.43
N PHE A 64 6.65 12.52 18.57
CA PHE A 64 6.23 11.71 19.72
C PHE A 64 6.78 12.22 21.06
N GLY A 65 7.98 12.79 21.04
CA GLY A 65 8.69 13.25 22.23
C GLY A 65 8.10 14.52 22.84
N TRP A 66 7.79 15.50 21.99
CA TRP A 66 7.47 16.86 22.42
C TRP A 66 6.24 17.46 21.71
N PHE A 67 6.12 17.36 20.38
CA PHE A 67 5.08 18.07 19.61
C PHE A 67 3.69 17.45 19.77
N ARG A 68 3.60 16.11 19.68
CA ARG A 68 2.44 15.28 20.06
C ARG A 68 1.13 15.78 19.43
N GLU A 69 0.14 16.10 20.26
CA GLU A 69 -1.20 16.49 19.82
C GLU A 69 -1.20 17.82 19.06
N GLN A 70 -0.15 18.64 19.19
CA GLN A 70 0.01 19.87 18.41
C GLN A 70 0.11 19.56 16.91
N PHE A 71 0.66 18.41 16.53
CA PHE A 71 0.66 17.97 15.14
C PHE A 71 -0.75 17.86 14.60
N CYS A 72 -1.63 17.18 15.33
CA CYS A 72 -3.02 16.96 14.94
C CYS A 72 -3.83 18.27 14.82
N ILE A 73 -3.55 19.25 15.69
CA ILE A 73 -4.29 20.52 15.74
C ILE A 73 -3.77 21.53 14.70
N ILE A 74 -2.45 21.61 14.53
CA ILE A 74 -1.80 22.69 13.78
C ILE A 74 -1.38 22.24 12.38
N MET A 75 -0.67 21.11 12.26
CA MET A 75 -0.05 20.68 11.01
C MET A 75 -0.91 19.72 10.20
N CYS A 76 -1.65 18.84 10.88
CA CYS A 76 -2.36 17.75 10.23
C CYS A 76 -3.59 18.30 9.50
N PRO A 77 -3.64 18.22 8.15
CA PRO A 77 -4.82 18.68 7.42
C PRO A 77 -6.04 17.79 7.71
N TYR A 78 -5.82 16.56 8.21
CA TYR A 78 -6.87 15.60 8.51
C TYR A 78 -7.91 16.16 9.47
N GLY A 79 -7.52 16.85 10.55
CA GLY A 79 -8.48 17.39 11.52
C GLY A 79 -9.49 18.35 10.87
N ARG A 80 -9.04 19.15 9.89
CA ARG A 80 -9.92 20.04 9.10
C ARG A 80 -10.71 19.29 8.03
N PHE A 81 -10.11 18.32 7.37
CA PHE A 81 -10.83 17.50 6.38
C PHE A 81 -11.91 16.63 7.05
N GLN A 82 -11.68 16.19 8.29
CA GLN A 82 -12.62 15.37 9.04
C GLN A 82 -13.95 16.12 9.26
N SER A 83 -13.94 17.43 9.49
CA SER A 83 -15.19 18.19 9.68
C SER A 83 -16.07 18.22 8.43
N VAL A 84 -15.49 18.09 7.23
CA VAL A 84 -16.23 17.98 5.95
C VAL A 84 -16.78 16.57 5.73
N LEU A 85 -16.11 15.55 6.28
CA LEU A 85 -16.51 14.14 6.14
C LEU A 85 -17.53 13.70 7.21
N MET A 86 -17.72 14.48 8.27
CA MET A 86 -18.68 14.19 9.32
C MET A 86 -20.08 14.69 8.97
N ASP A 87 -21.08 13.88 9.33
CA ASP A 87 -22.49 14.20 9.25
C ASP A 87 -23.20 13.93 10.59
N GLN A 88 -24.51 14.22 10.66
CA GLN A 88 -25.29 14.04 11.89
C GLN A 88 -25.38 12.58 12.36
N THR A 89 -25.07 11.62 11.48
CA THR A 89 -25.04 10.18 11.79
C THR A 89 -23.65 9.68 12.18
N SER A 90 -22.64 10.51 12.02
CA SER A 90 -21.26 10.19 12.35
C SER A 90 -21.09 10.04 13.86
N MET A 91 -20.43 8.96 14.26
CA MET A 91 -20.24 8.61 15.66
C MET A 91 -18.99 9.30 16.20
N ALA A 92 -19.14 10.06 17.28
CA ALA A 92 -18.07 10.75 17.99
C ALA A 92 -18.34 10.75 19.50
N PRO A 93 -17.34 11.05 20.35
CA PRO A 93 -17.61 11.37 21.75
C PRO A 93 -18.51 12.60 21.83
N MET A 94 -19.67 12.47 22.48
CA MET A 94 -20.67 13.53 22.59
C MET A 94 -21.20 13.63 24.02
N TYR A 95 -21.43 14.86 24.47
CA TYR A 95 -22.11 15.18 25.72
C TYR A 95 -23.64 15.14 25.50
N ASP A 96 -24.34 14.44 26.39
CA ASP A 96 -25.80 14.36 26.38
C ASP A 96 -26.40 15.61 27.04
N GLU A 97 -26.67 16.62 26.21
CA GLU A 97 -27.21 17.91 26.66
C GLU A 97 -28.59 17.75 27.32
N LYS A 98 -29.47 16.91 26.77
CA LYS A 98 -30.83 16.68 27.29
C LYS A 98 -30.82 16.09 28.70
N ARG A 99 -29.82 15.26 28.98
CA ARG A 99 -29.63 14.64 30.29
C ARG A 99 -28.82 15.51 31.24
N GLY A 100 -27.82 16.21 30.72
CA GLY A 100 -26.85 16.96 31.52
C GLY A 100 -27.30 18.35 31.95
N GLU A 101 -28.15 18.99 31.15
CA GLU A 101 -28.60 20.37 31.34
C GLU A 101 -30.03 20.45 31.93
N PRO A 102 -30.37 21.49 32.72
CA PRO A 102 -29.47 22.57 33.16
C PRO A 102 -28.46 22.09 34.21
N ARG A 103 -27.20 22.54 34.11
CA ARG A 103 -26.15 22.10 35.06
C ARG A 103 -26.55 22.37 36.50
N ARG A 104 -26.13 21.48 37.40
CA ARG A 104 -26.27 21.72 38.84
C ARG A 104 -25.45 22.94 39.25
N GLY A 105 -26.16 23.99 39.68
CA GLY A 105 -25.59 25.23 40.19
C GLY A 105 -26.48 25.84 41.28
N LYS A 106 -25.99 26.90 41.95
CA LYS A 106 -26.80 27.60 42.94
C LYS A 106 -28.01 28.25 42.25
N GLY A 107 -29.23 27.93 42.73
CA GLY A 107 -30.47 28.53 42.21
C GLY A 107 -31.09 27.83 41.01
N VAL A 108 -30.62 26.64 40.61
CA VAL A 108 -31.23 25.85 39.53
C VAL A 108 -32.26 24.88 40.11
N GLU A 109 -33.53 25.09 39.77
CA GLU A 109 -34.60 24.13 40.04
C GLU A 109 -34.51 22.98 39.02
N ASN A 110 -34.55 21.73 39.49
CA ASN A 110 -34.38 20.50 38.69
C ASN A 110 -33.09 20.46 37.84
N PRO A 111 -31.90 20.41 38.48
CA PRO A 111 -30.65 20.28 37.75
C PRO A 111 -30.53 18.92 37.06
N GLY A 112 -29.97 18.92 35.85
CA GLY A 112 -29.61 17.73 35.11
C GLY A 112 -28.44 16.97 35.72
N ASP A 113 -27.91 16.04 34.94
CA ASP A 113 -26.91 15.10 35.42
C ASP A 113 -25.51 15.69 35.59
N CYS A 114 -25.19 16.73 34.84
CA CYS A 114 -23.90 17.41 34.91
C CYS A 114 -23.78 18.24 36.19
N ILE A 115 -22.72 17.99 36.96
CA ILE A 115 -22.42 18.69 38.21
C ILE A 115 -21.38 19.81 38.06
N ASP A 116 -21.08 20.22 36.83
CA ASP A 116 -20.15 21.31 36.52
C ASP A 116 -18.74 21.17 37.16
N CYS A 117 -18.20 19.95 37.21
CA CYS A 117 -16.90 19.67 37.85
C CYS A 117 -15.66 19.93 36.97
N PHE A 118 -15.85 20.22 35.69
CA PHE A 118 -14.78 20.45 34.69
C PHE A 118 -13.75 19.31 34.51
N LYS A 119 -13.96 18.12 35.10
CA LYS A 119 -13.06 16.97 34.92
C LYS A 119 -12.85 16.59 33.46
N CYS A 120 -13.91 16.62 32.64
CA CYS A 120 -13.85 16.32 31.22
C CYS A 120 -12.93 17.28 30.44
N VAL A 121 -12.87 18.55 30.84
CA VAL A 121 -11.99 19.57 30.25
C VAL A 121 -10.55 19.35 30.73
N ALA A 122 -10.37 19.09 32.03
CA ALA A 122 -9.05 18.91 32.63
C ALA A 122 -8.27 17.70 32.08
N VAL A 123 -8.97 16.63 31.68
CA VAL A 123 -8.35 15.44 31.08
C VAL A 123 -8.19 15.55 29.56
N CYS A 124 -8.79 16.58 28.93
CA CYS A 124 -8.72 16.73 27.50
C CYS A 124 -7.30 17.14 27.07
N PRO A 125 -6.61 16.36 26.22
CA PRO A 125 -5.26 16.71 25.80
C PRO A 125 -5.23 17.95 24.90
N THR A 126 -6.35 18.28 24.24
CA THR A 126 -6.48 19.47 23.39
C THR A 126 -7.16 20.64 24.08
N GLY A 127 -7.58 20.48 25.34
CA GLY A 127 -8.17 21.55 26.17
C GLY A 127 -9.59 21.97 25.77
N ILE A 128 -10.29 21.18 24.95
CA ILE A 128 -11.67 21.48 24.55
C ILE A 128 -12.68 21.25 25.66
N ASP A 129 -13.79 21.99 25.62
CA ASP A 129 -14.95 21.74 26.47
C ASP A 129 -16.03 21.01 25.68
N ILE A 130 -16.04 19.68 25.86
CA ILE A 130 -16.99 18.77 25.19
C ILE A 130 -18.47 19.09 25.44
N ARG A 131 -18.78 19.91 26.47
CA ARG A 131 -20.14 20.37 26.75
C ARG A 131 -20.61 21.44 25.75
N GLY A 132 -19.68 22.08 25.04
CA GLY A 132 -19.96 23.02 23.95
C GLY A 132 -20.26 22.34 22.60
N GLY A 133 -20.34 21.00 22.58
CA GLY A 133 -20.59 20.22 21.37
C GLY A 133 -19.32 19.76 20.67
N LEU A 134 -19.46 19.40 19.39
CA LEU A 134 -18.36 18.89 18.59
C LEU A 134 -17.44 20.03 18.13
N GLN A 135 -16.18 19.99 18.55
CA GLN A 135 -15.14 20.96 18.21
C GLN A 135 -14.07 20.31 17.31
N MET A 136 -13.46 21.07 16.40
CA MET A 136 -12.53 20.52 15.40
C MET A 136 -11.21 20.02 16.01
N GLU A 137 -10.86 20.50 17.20
CA GLU A 137 -9.68 20.11 17.95
C GLU A 137 -9.89 18.77 18.70
N CYS A 138 -11.09 18.18 18.65
CA CYS A 138 -11.35 16.88 19.24
C CYS A 138 -10.63 15.76 18.48
N ILE A 139 -9.68 15.10 19.15
CA ILE A 139 -8.96 13.92 18.60
C ILE A 139 -9.62 12.58 18.93
N ALA A 140 -10.87 12.59 19.42
CA ALA A 140 -11.65 11.41 19.76
C ALA A 140 -10.97 10.38 20.70
N CYS A 141 -10.07 10.82 21.60
CA CYS A 141 -9.31 9.95 22.51
C CYS A 141 -10.12 9.35 23.70
N THR A 142 -11.41 9.68 23.81
CA THR A 142 -12.37 9.21 24.84
C THR A 142 -12.02 9.48 26.31
N ALA A 143 -10.90 10.13 26.64
CA ALA A 143 -10.51 10.42 28.03
C ALA A 143 -11.59 11.18 28.83
N CYS A 144 -12.33 12.08 28.18
CA CYS A 144 -13.44 12.80 28.80
C CYS A 144 -14.60 11.90 29.23
N MET A 145 -14.84 10.78 28.53
CA MET A 145 -15.88 9.80 28.87
C MET A 145 -15.53 9.10 30.18
N ASP A 146 -14.33 8.55 30.27
CA ASP A 146 -13.86 7.83 31.46
C ASP A 146 -13.83 8.73 32.70
N ALA A 147 -13.33 9.95 32.55
CA ALA A 147 -13.27 10.92 33.65
C ALA A 147 -14.67 11.39 34.10
N CYS A 148 -15.62 11.49 33.19
CA CYS A 148 -17.00 11.82 33.52
C CYS A 148 -17.69 10.65 34.23
N ASP A 149 -17.51 9.42 33.75
CA ASP A 149 -18.11 8.23 34.36
C ASP A 149 -17.61 8.01 35.79
N GLU A 150 -16.34 8.28 36.08
CA GLU A 150 -15.80 8.26 37.45
C GLU A 150 -16.56 9.22 38.39
N VAL A 151 -16.95 10.39 37.88
CA VAL A 151 -17.74 11.38 38.64
C VAL A 151 -19.19 10.92 38.78
N MET A 152 -19.78 10.35 37.73
CA MET A 152 -21.15 9.82 37.75
C MET A 152 -21.29 8.70 38.78
N GLU A 153 -20.35 7.76 38.82
CA GLU A 153 -20.31 6.70 39.84
C GLU A 153 -20.25 7.27 41.26
N LYS A 154 -19.34 8.21 41.50
CA LYS A 154 -19.17 8.84 42.82
C LYS A 154 -20.38 9.64 43.28
N THR A 155 -21.19 10.10 42.34
CA THR A 155 -22.44 10.84 42.62
C THR A 155 -23.69 9.96 42.51
N SER A 156 -23.50 8.64 42.36
CA SER A 156 -24.58 7.65 42.24
C SER A 156 -25.56 7.93 41.09
N LYS A 157 -25.05 8.45 39.98
CA LYS A 157 -25.79 8.70 38.74
C LYS A 157 -25.43 7.68 37.66
N PRO A 158 -26.28 7.46 36.64
CA PRO A 158 -25.97 6.53 35.56
C PRO A 158 -24.70 6.94 34.80
N LYS A 159 -23.96 5.99 34.23
CA LYS A 159 -22.83 6.29 33.33
C LYS A 159 -23.28 6.84 31.99
N GLY A 160 -22.34 7.30 31.17
CA GLY A 160 -22.58 7.68 29.78
C GLY A 160 -23.25 9.04 29.61
N LEU A 161 -22.96 9.98 30.51
CA LEU A 161 -23.31 11.40 30.31
C LEU A 161 -22.51 11.97 29.12
N ILE A 162 -21.25 11.56 28.97
CA ILE A 162 -20.50 11.68 27.74
C ILE A 162 -20.35 10.25 27.19
N ARG A 163 -20.74 10.03 25.93
CA ARG A 163 -20.70 8.69 25.32
C ARG A 163 -20.41 8.77 23.83
N TYR A 164 -19.96 7.65 23.26
CA TYR A 164 -19.78 7.52 21.82
C TYR A 164 -21.15 7.43 21.14
N SER A 165 -21.53 8.46 20.39
CA SER A 165 -22.86 8.57 19.80
C SER A 165 -22.85 9.50 18.58
N SER A 166 -23.98 9.60 17.90
CA SER A 166 -24.18 10.56 16.82
C SER A 166 -25.14 11.67 17.25
N MET A 167 -25.14 12.78 16.52
CA MET A 167 -26.03 13.91 16.81
C MET A 167 -27.50 13.47 16.74
N GLU A 168 -27.83 12.66 15.73
CA GLU A 168 -29.17 12.07 15.60
C GLU A 168 -29.58 11.20 16.79
N GLN A 169 -28.65 10.39 17.32
CA GLN A 169 -28.93 9.55 18.50
C GLN A 169 -29.15 10.38 19.76
N MET A 170 -28.39 11.46 19.94
CA MET A 170 -28.59 12.40 21.04
C MET A 170 -29.93 13.15 20.94
N GLU A 171 -30.40 13.37 19.71
CA GLU A 171 -31.74 13.89 19.45
C GLU A 171 -32.86 12.86 19.70
N GLY A 172 -32.53 11.57 19.89
CA GLY A 172 -33.48 10.48 20.15
C GLY A 172 -33.86 9.67 18.91
N LYS A 173 -33.21 9.87 17.77
CA LYS A 173 -33.40 9.02 16.58
C LYS A 173 -32.69 7.68 16.79
N THR A 174 -33.38 6.59 16.50
CA THR A 174 -32.90 5.22 16.78
C THR A 174 -32.01 4.63 15.68
N LYS A 175 -31.89 5.31 14.53
CA LYS A 175 -31.18 4.78 13.37
C LYS A 175 -29.67 4.96 13.54
N LYS A 176 -28.97 3.85 13.84
CA LYS A 176 -27.50 3.85 13.98
C LYS A 176 -26.73 3.83 12.65
N TRP A 177 -27.35 3.36 11.57
CA TRP A 177 -26.71 3.16 10.26
C TRP A 177 -27.40 3.98 9.19
N SER A 178 -26.67 4.86 8.52
CA SER A 178 -27.19 5.63 7.39
C SER A 178 -27.08 4.82 6.10
N GLY A 179 -27.87 5.17 5.08
CA GLY A 179 -27.73 4.54 3.74
C GLY A 179 -26.34 4.75 3.14
N ARG A 180 -25.67 5.87 3.51
CA ARG A 180 -24.28 6.16 3.14
C ARG A 180 -23.30 5.16 3.76
N SER A 181 -23.49 4.77 5.02
CA SER A 181 -22.66 3.75 5.67
C SER A 181 -22.69 2.42 4.91
N PHE A 182 -23.87 2.01 4.44
CA PHE A 182 -24.01 0.82 3.60
C PHE A 182 -23.34 0.99 2.22
N ALA A 183 -23.48 2.16 1.59
CA ALA A 183 -22.82 2.45 0.32
C ALA A 183 -21.29 2.39 0.45
N TYR A 184 -20.72 2.96 1.51
CA TYR A 184 -19.27 2.88 1.78
C TYR A 184 -18.81 1.47 2.10
N LEU A 185 -19.59 0.70 2.88
CA LEU A 185 -19.28 -0.70 3.17
C LEU A 185 -19.30 -1.56 1.90
N ALA A 186 -20.29 -1.37 1.03
CA ALA A 186 -20.39 -2.06 -0.25
C ALA A 186 -19.21 -1.70 -1.17
N LEU A 187 -18.88 -0.41 -1.30
CA LEU A 187 -17.73 0.03 -2.09
C LEU A 187 -16.42 -0.54 -1.56
N TYR A 188 -16.23 -0.53 -0.24
CA TYR A 188 -15.05 -1.11 0.40
C TYR A 188 -14.96 -2.62 0.13
N ALA A 189 -16.07 -3.35 0.24
CA ALA A 189 -16.11 -4.78 -0.07
C ALA A 189 -15.79 -5.08 -1.54
N ILE A 190 -16.22 -4.23 -2.48
CA ILE A 190 -15.87 -4.34 -3.91
C ILE A 190 -14.37 -4.11 -4.11
N LEU A 191 -13.80 -3.07 -3.50
CA LEU A 191 -12.37 -2.77 -3.64
C LEU A 191 -11.49 -3.86 -3.04
N VAL A 192 -11.83 -4.34 -1.84
CA VAL A 192 -11.09 -5.42 -1.17
C VAL A 192 -11.22 -6.73 -1.94
N SER A 193 -12.43 -7.08 -2.42
CA SER A 193 -12.60 -8.29 -3.22
C SER A 193 -11.86 -8.21 -4.56
N GLY A 194 -11.89 -7.05 -5.24
CA GLY A 194 -11.11 -6.80 -6.45
C GLY A 194 -9.61 -6.89 -6.20
N PHE A 195 -9.12 -6.36 -5.08
CA PHE A 195 -7.71 -6.45 -4.69
C PHE A 195 -7.30 -7.90 -4.39
N ILE A 196 -8.09 -8.64 -3.62
CA ILE A 196 -7.84 -10.07 -3.35
C ILE A 196 -7.83 -10.86 -4.66
N PHE A 197 -8.81 -10.62 -5.54
CA PHE A 197 -8.88 -11.27 -6.85
C PHE A 197 -7.65 -10.94 -7.72
N ALA A 198 -7.21 -9.69 -7.75
CA ALA A 198 -6.01 -9.27 -8.47
C ALA A 198 -4.74 -9.93 -7.92
N LEU A 199 -4.64 -10.08 -6.59
CA LEU A 199 -3.51 -10.76 -5.94
C LEU A 199 -3.50 -12.26 -6.23
N THR A 200 -4.65 -12.94 -6.19
CA THR A 200 -4.74 -14.38 -6.45
C THR A 200 -4.65 -14.73 -7.94
N SER A 201 -5.08 -13.82 -8.81
CA SER A 201 -4.98 -13.99 -10.28
C SER A 201 -3.63 -13.55 -10.85
N ARG A 202 -2.71 -13.08 -9.99
CA ARG A 202 -1.37 -12.65 -10.41
C ARG A 202 -0.59 -13.85 -10.95
N LYS A 203 -0.15 -13.76 -12.21
CA LYS A 203 0.67 -14.78 -12.86
C LYS A 203 2.10 -14.77 -12.29
N ASP A 204 2.70 -15.95 -12.14
CA ASP A 204 4.07 -16.12 -11.66
C ASP A 204 5.12 -15.57 -12.63
N ILE A 205 4.80 -15.49 -13.93
CA ILE A 205 5.65 -14.89 -14.96
C ILE A 205 4.84 -13.86 -15.74
N GLU A 206 5.39 -12.65 -15.84
CA GLU A 206 4.95 -11.68 -16.83
C GLU A 206 6.01 -11.60 -17.92
N PHE A 207 5.59 -11.81 -19.17
CA PHE A 207 6.47 -11.67 -20.32
C PHE A 207 5.83 -10.77 -21.39
N LYS A 208 6.67 -10.05 -22.13
CA LYS A 208 6.27 -9.26 -23.29
C LYS A 208 7.26 -9.50 -24.42
N VAL A 209 6.75 -9.83 -25.60
CA VAL A 209 7.57 -10.00 -26.80
C VAL A 209 7.54 -8.71 -27.60
N ILE A 210 8.72 -8.22 -27.95
CA ILE A 210 8.90 -6.95 -28.67
C ILE A 210 9.86 -7.21 -29.82
N ARG A 211 9.57 -6.68 -31.01
CA ARG A 211 10.52 -6.73 -32.14
C ARG A 211 11.67 -5.75 -31.89
N ALA A 212 12.88 -6.12 -32.28
CA ALA A 212 14.03 -5.20 -32.18
C ALA A 212 13.92 -4.04 -33.20
N LEU A 213 14.36 -2.85 -32.80
CA LEU A 213 14.13 -1.60 -33.54
C LEU A 213 14.93 -1.43 -34.84
N GLU A 214 16.04 -2.12 -35.04
CA GLU A 214 17.00 -1.73 -36.09
C GLU A 214 16.58 -2.13 -37.51
N SER A 215 16.20 -3.40 -37.73
CA SER A 215 15.76 -3.89 -39.03
C SER A 215 14.67 -4.94 -38.84
N PRO A 216 13.52 -4.82 -39.52
CA PRO A 216 12.41 -5.76 -39.37
C PRO A 216 12.81 -7.19 -39.77
N TYR A 217 13.67 -7.34 -40.77
CA TYR A 217 14.29 -8.59 -41.16
C TYR A 217 15.66 -8.34 -41.79
N LYS A 218 16.52 -9.37 -41.84
CA LYS A 218 17.78 -9.37 -42.62
C LYS A 218 17.81 -10.61 -43.50
N VAL A 219 18.14 -10.45 -44.78
CA VAL A 219 18.31 -11.58 -45.72
C VAL A 219 19.80 -11.91 -45.79
N GLN A 220 20.16 -13.15 -45.49
CA GLN A 220 21.52 -13.66 -45.59
C GLN A 220 21.55 -14.86 -46.55
N ALA A 221 22.63 -14.98 -47.34
CA ALA A 221 22.86 -16.14 -48.18
C ALA A 221 23.67 -17.17 -47.37
N HIS A 222 23.13 -18.37 -47.18
CA HIS A 222 23.80 -19.47 -46.51
C HIS A 222 23.57 -20.74 -47.34
N ASP A 223 24.64 -21.45 -47.72
CA ASP A 223 24.61 -22.69 -48.52
C ASP A 223 23.64 -22.67 -49.72
N ASN A 224 23.79 -21.70 -50.63
CA ASN A 224 22.95 -21.52 -51.82
C ASN A 224 21.45 -21.24 -51.56
N GLN A 225 21.04 -21.03 -50.30
CA GLN A 225 19.67 -20.66 -49.93
C GLN A 225 19.63 -19.26 -49.30
N LYS A 226 18.60 -18.47 -49.65
CA LYS A 226 18.33 -17.17 -49.00
C LYS A 226 17.55 -17.43 -47.71
N VAL A 227 18.17 -17.13 -46.58
CA VAL A 227 17.58 -17.25 -45.25
C VAL A 227 17.21 -15.87 -44.74
N VAL A 228 16.01 -15.73 -44.20
CA VAL A 228 15.52 -14.50 -43.58
C VAL A 228 15.66 -14.63 -42.07
N THR A 229 16.25 -13.62 -41.43
CA THR A 229 16.43 -13.55 -39.99
C THR A 229 15.59 -12.41 -39.41
N ASN A 230 14.73 -12.71 -38.43
CA ASN A 230 14.05 -11.70 -37.62
C ASN A 230 14.65 -11.66 -36.22
N HIS A 231 14.65 -10.47 -35.60
CA HIS A 231 15.18 -10.26 -34.26
C HIS A 231 14.08 -9.79 -33.31
N PHE A 232 13.95 -10.50 -32.19
CA PHE A 232 12.98 -10.19 -31.15
C PHE A 232 13.64 -10.16 -29.78
N LYS A 233 12.97 -9.50 -28.85
CA LYS A 233 13.33 -9.40 -27.44
C LYS A 233 12.14 -9.86 -26.60
N ILE A 234 12.37 -10.74 -25.64
CA ILE A 234 11.40 -11.08 -24.59
C ILE A 234 11.80 -10.33 -23.34
N HIS A 235 10.94 -9.43 -22.88
CA HIS A 235 11.05 -8.86 -21.55
C HIS A 235 10.33 -9.79 -20.58
N LEU A 236 11.07 -10.52 -19.75
CA LEU A 236 10.52 -11.47 -18.80
C LEU A 236 10.78 -10.97 -17.37
N THR A 237 9.75 -11.01 -16.54
CA THR A 237 9.82 -10.69 -15.11
C THR A 237 9.39 -11.91 -14.31
N ASN A 238 10.29 -12.44 -13.48
CA ASN A 238 9.93 -13.48 -12.52
C ASN A 238 9.21 -12.81 -11.33
N GLN A 239 7.92 -13.10 -11.22
CA GLN A 239 7.03 -12.57 -10.19
C GLN A 239 6.79 -13.58 -9.06
N SER A 240 7.29 -14.81 -9.20
CA SER A 240 7.15 -15.89 -8.23
C SER A 240 8.11 -15.70 -7.04
N GLN A 241 7.92 -16.52 -6.00
CA GLN A 241 8.80 -16.55 -4.82
C GLN A 241 10.02 -17.47 -4.97
N GLY A 242 10.16 -18.17 -6.11
CA GLY A 242 11.25 -19.12 -6.35
C GLY A 242 11.98 -18.86 -7.69
N PRO A 243 13.16 -19.45 -7.88
CA PRO A 243 13.85 -19.36 -9.16
C PRO A 243 13.06 -20.10 -10.25
N ILE A 244 13.08 -19.57 -11.46
CA ILE A 244 12.45 -20.17 -12.64
C ILE A 244 13.54 -20.50 -13.64
N ASN A 245 13.56 -21.74 -14.13
CA ASN A 245 14.53 -22.21 -15.11
C ASN A 245 13.92 -22.15 -16.51
N LEU A 246 14.44 -21.28 -17.36
CA LEU A 246 14.05 -21.17 -18.75
C LEU A 246 14.85 -22.16 -19.59
N GLU A 247 14.14 -22.96 -20.38
CA GLU A 247 14.73 -23.92 -21.30
C GLU A 247 14.92 -23.31 -22.69
N LYS A 248 15.35 -24.13 -23.67
CA LYS A 248 15.50 -23.68 -25.05
C LYS A 248 14.14 -23.40 -25.68
N LEU A 249 14.10 -22.41 -26.57
CA LEU A 249 12.90 -22.05 -27.32
C LEU A 249 12.55 -23.16 -28.32
N THR A 250 11.28 -23.55 -28.39
CA THR A 250 10.80 -24.62 -29.26
C THR A 250 9.64 -24.15 -30.14
N SER A 251 9.50 -24.73 -31.32
CA SER A 251 8.33 -24.54 -32.19
C SER A 251 7.92 -25.88 -32.78
N GLU A 252 6.62 -26.02 -33.07
CA GLU A 252 6.07 -27.17 -33.77
C GLU A 252 6.48 -27.23 -35.27
N LEU A 253 7.00 -26.12 -35.81
CA LEU A 253 7.43 -26.01 -37.20
C LEU A 253 8.92 -26.37 -37.35
N ALA A 254 9.21 -27.54 -37.91
CA ALA A 254 10.57 -28.05 -38.12
C ALA A 254 11.45 -27.18 -39.06
N GLU A 255 10.84 -26.27 -39.84
CA GLU A 255 11.53 -25.41 -40.81
C GLU A 255 12.09 -24.11 -40.20
N LEU A 256 11.86 -23.85 -38.92
CA LEU A 256 12.27 -22.63 -38.22
C LEU A 256 13.44 -22.92 -37.28
N GLU A 257 14.59 -22.27 -37.50
CA GLU A 257 15.73 -22.34 -36.59
C GLU A 257 15.68 -21.15 -35.61
N PHE A 258 15.61 -21.45 -34.32
CA PHE A 258 15.59 -20.46 -33.24
C PHE A 258 16.95 -20.41 -32.56
N VAL A 259 17.52 -19.21 -32.50
CA VAL A 259 18.80 -18.99 -31.81
C VAL A 259 18.57 -17.97 -30.70
N ALA A 260 18.58 -18.44 -29.46
CA ALA A 260 18.54 -17.62 -28.25
C ALA A 260 19.83 -17.87 -27.45
N PRO A 261 20.88 -17.04 -27.63
CA PRO A 261 22.21 -17.32 -27.07
C PRO A 261 22.26 -17.39 -25.54
N THR A 262 21.31 -16.75 -24.87
CA THR A 262 21.25 -16.65 -23.40
C THR A 262 20.46 -17.79 -22.76
N LEU A 263 19.91 -18.74 -23.53
CA LEU A 263 19.14 -19.89 -23.02
C LEU A 263 19.97 -21.19 -23.06
N PRO A 264 19.83 -22.11 -22.09
CA PRO A 264 18.96 -22.03 -20.91
C PRO A 264 19.51 -21.08 -19.84
N MET A 265 18.63 -20.45 -19.05
CA MET A 265 19.01 -19.58 -17.92
C MET A 265 18.05 -19.69 -16.75
N THR A 266 18.56 -19.43 -15.54
CA THR A 266 17.74 -19.28 -14.33
C THR A 266 17.44 -17.80 -14.09
N VAL A 267 16.19 -17.49 -13.80
CA VAL A 267 15.72 -16.14 -13.45
C VAL A 267 15.31 -16.12 -11.99
N GLU A 268 15.99 -15.33 -11.17
CA GLU A 268 15.74 -15.23 -9.74
C GLU A 268 14.42 -14.47 -9.43
N PRO A 269 13.81 -14.68 -8.25
CA PRO A 269 12.62 -13.95 -7.82
C PRO A 269 12.79 -12.43 -7.92
N GLY A 270 11.84 -11.76 -8.57
CA GLY A 270 11.85 -10.30 -8.75
C GLY A 270 12.81 -9.79 -9.85
N GLN A 271 13.59 -10.67 -10.48
CA GLN A 271 14.52 -10.28 -11.54
C GLN A 271 13.77 -10.02 -12.86
N LYS A 272 14.22 -8.97 -13.56
CA LYS A 272 13.78 -8.60 -14.91
C LYS A 272 14.89 -8.88 -15.90
N VAL A 273 14.62 -9.66 -16.94
CA VAL A 273 15.61 -10.05 -17.94
C VAL A 273 15.11 -9.75 -19.35
N TRP A 274 16.05 -9.39 -20.21
CA TRP A 274 15.84 -9.23 -21.64
C TRP A 274 16.49 -10.41 -22.37
N ILE A 275 15.68 -11.25 -23.00
CA ILE A 275 16.14 -12.40 -23.76
C ILE A 275 16.05 -12.06 -25.22
N HIS A 276 17.20 -12.05 -25.91
CA HIS A 276 17.25 -11.83 -27.34
C HIS A 276 17.16 -13.17 -28.06
N PHE A 277 16.23 -13.28 -29.00
CA PHE A 277 16.13 -14.46 -29.86
C PHE A 277 16.03 -14.05 -31.33
N PHE A 278 16.64 -14.87 -32.16
CA PHE A 278 16.66 -14.74 -33.61
C PHE A 278 15.89 -15.90 -34.21
N THR A 279 14.99 -15.61 -35.14
CA THR A 279 14.30 -16.63 -35.91
C THR A 279 14.86 -16.62 -37.32
N LYS A 280 15.38 -17.76 -37.76
CA LYS A 280 15.86 -17.98 -39.12
C LYS A 280 14.88 -18.89 -39.85
N PHE A 281 14.51 -18.51 -41.06
CA PHE A 281 13.59 -19.29 -41.87
C PHE A 281 13.88 -19.10 -43.37
N PRO A 282 13.53 -20.09 -44.21
CA PRO A 282 13.73 -19.98 -45.64
C PRO A 282 12.84 -18.89 -46.25
N LEU A 283 13.33 -18.22 -47.29
CA LEU A 283 12.61 -17.16 -47.99
C LEU A 283 11.19 -17.59 -48.44
N SER A 284 10.99 -18.88 -48.74
CA SER A 284 9.70 -19.48 -49.12
C SER A 284 8.60 -19.30 -48.08
N TYR A 285 8.95 -19.15 -46.80
CA TYR A 285 7.99 -19.08 -45.71
C TYR A 285 7.16 -17.78 -45.71
N THR A 286 7.73 -16.68 -46.18
CA THR A 286 7.09 -15.34 -46.22
C THR A 286 6.85 -14.81 -47.64
N LEU A 287 7.29 -15.54 -48.66
CA LEU A 287 7.22 -15.14 -50.07
C LEU A 287 5.75 -14.90 -50.50
N GLY A 288 5.44 -13.67 -50.90
CA GLY A 288 4.13 -13.26 -51.43
C GLY A 288 3.19 -12.55 -50.44
N VAL A 289 3.31 -12.81 -49.13
CA VAL A 289 2.45 -12.19 -48.09
C VAL A 289 3.22 -11.16 -47.26
N GLY A 290 4.56 -11.25 -47.20
CA GLY A 290 5.44 -10.32 -46.48
C GLY A 290 5.42 -10.47 -44.95
N THR A 291 4.29 -10.88 -44.37
CA THR A 291 4.11 -11.13 -42.93
C THR A 291 3.42 -12.47 -42.68
N LYS A 292 3.89 -13.27 -41.73
CA LYS A 292 3.22 -14.51 -41.32
C LYS A 292 3.20 -14.67 -39.79
N PRO A 293 2.03 -14.74 -39.14
CA PRO A 293 1.95 -14.99 -37.71
C PRO A 293 2.44 -16.40 -37.41
N THR A 294 3.28 -16.54 -36.39
CA THR A 294 3.89 -17.80 -35.98
C THR A 294 3.80 -17.94 -34.47
N ALA A 295 3.20 -19.05 -34.03
CA ALA A 295 3.18 -19.44 -32.63
C ALA A 295 4.50 -20.15 -32.25
N MET A 296 5.01 -19.84 -31.07
CA MET A 296 6.20 -20.45 -30.48
C MET A 296 5.93 -20.75 -29.02
N GLU A 297 6.61 -21.74 -28.48
CA GLU A 297 6.49 -22.12 -27.08
C GLU A 297 7.84 -21.93 -26.39
N LEU A 298 7.84 -21.25 -25.24
CA LEU A 298 8.98 -21.22 -24.34
C LEU A 298 8.69 -22.09 -23.12
N PRO A 299 9.22 -23.32 -23.05
CA PRO A 299 9.12 -24.15 -21.87
C PRO A 299 9.92 -23.55 -20.71
N PHE A 300 9.35 -23.63 -19.52
CA PHE A 300 10.01 -23.26 -18.27
C PHE A 300 9.66 -24.26 -17.17
N THR A 301 10.63 -24.51 -16.30
CA THR A 301 10.40 -25.28 -15.08
C THR A 301 10.16 -24.32 -13.92
N ASP A 302 8.99 -24.42 -13.30
CA ASP A 302 8.57 -23.63 -12.15
C ASP A 302 9.30 -24.07 -10.86
N LYS A 303 9.18 -23.30 -9.78
CA LYS A 303 9.75 -23.57 -8.45
C LYS A 303 9.39 -24.94 -7.87
N ASN A 304 8.26 -25.50 -8.32
CA ASN A 304 7.76 -26.82 -7.89
C ASN A 304 8.30 -27.97 -8.76
N GLY A 305 9.17 -27.70 -9.74
CA GLY A 305 9.66 -28.68 -10.70
C GLY A 305 8.65 -29.05 -11.79
N GLU A 306 7.52 -28.33 -11.87
CA GLU A 306 6.50 -28.54 -12.90
C GLU A 306 6.90 -27.82 -14.19
N GLN A 307 6.94 -28.55 -15.31
CA GLN A 307 7.17 -27.98 -16.63
C GLN A 307 5.89 -27.31 -17.14
N LYS A 308 5.98 -26.02 -17.40
CA LYS A 308 4.93 -25.19 -18.00
C LYS A 308 5.47 -24.56 -19.28
N LYS A 309 4.56 -24.03 -20.10
CA LYS A 309 4.91 -23.39 -21.38
C LYS A 309 4.34 -21.99 -21.45
N LEU A 310 5.09 -21.07 -22.06
CA LEU A 310 4.62 -19.74 -22.41
C LEU A 310 4.36 -19.70 -23.91
N ASP A 311 3.11 -19.42 -24.28
CA ASP A 311 2.71 -19.25 -25.67
C ASP A 311 3.10 -17.85 -26.16
N LEU A 312 3.98 -17.82 -27.16
CA LEU A 312 4.50 -16.62 -27.79
C LEU A 312 3.90 -16.54 -29.20
N SER A 313 3.23 -15.44 -29.53
CA SER A 313 2.81 -15.17 -30.91
C SER A 313 3.64 -14.03 -31.47
N VAL A 314 4.32 -14.27 -32.58
CA VAL A 314 5.11 -13.24 -33.30
C VAL A 314 4.79 -13.26 -34.78
N ASP A 315 4.78 -12.07 -35.37
CA ASP A 315 4.71 -11.95 -36.83
C ASP A 315 6.12 -12.03 -37.40
N LEU A 316 6.38 -13.02 -38.24
CA LEU A 316 7.63 -13.13 -38.99
C LEU A 316 7.54 -12.28 -40.25
N LEU A 317 8.52 -11.41 -40.47
CA LEU A 317 8.59 -10.54 -41.65
C LEU A 317 9.62 -11.02 -42.65
N GLY A 318 9.29 -10.95 -43.93
CA GLY A 318 10.23 -11.13 -45.01
C GLY A 318 9.91 -10.23 -46.19
N PRO A 319 10.70 -10.31 -47.28
CA PRO A 319 10.44 -9.51 -48.46
C PRO A 319 9.10 -9.91 -49.09
N ALA A 320 8.23 -8.93 -49.33
CA ALA A 320 7.06 -9.09 -50.17
C ALA A 320 7.51 -9.29 -51.63
N LYS A 321 6.70 -9.99 -52.44
CA LYS A 321 6.91 -9.94 -53.90
C LYS A 321 6.72 -8.49 -54.35
N GLU A 322 7.71 -7.94 -55.05
CA GLU A 322 7.46 -6.85 -56.01
C GLU A 322 6.59 -7.40 -57.16
#